data_AF-A0A5B7JT36-F1
#
_entry.id   AF-A0A5B7JT36-F1
#
_cell.length_a   1.000
_cell.length_b   1.000
_cell.length_c   1.000
_cell.angle_alpha   90.00
_cell.angle_beta   90.00
_cell.angle_gamma   90.00
#
_symmetry.space_group_name_H-M   'P 1'
#
loop_
_entity.id
_entity.type
_entity.pdbx_description
1 polymer ?
#
loop_
_entity_poly.entity_id
_entity_poly.type
_entity_poly.pdbx_seq_one_letter_code
_entity_poly.pdbx_strand_id
1 'polypeptide(L)' 'MLCSWLSERLDHNLHPYQCTCLAHIVKLIFSDFTAYGLGHEQTGIQAYVVVSQRVEAEYQRLVRSGKLKE' A
#
# COMPACT_ATOMS: atom_id res chain seq x y z
N MET A 1 7.86 6.61 -6.98
CA MET A 1 7.81 7.51 -5.82
C MET A 1 7.23 6.86 -4.57
N LEU A 2 5.99 6.35 -4.55
CA LEU A 2 5.42 5.73 -3.34
C LEU A 2 6.19 4.47 -2.88
N CYS A 3 6.54 3.59 -3.82
CA CYS A 3 7.39 2.42 -3.53
C CYS A 3 8.72 2.84 -2.88
N SER A 4 9.42 3.83 -3.46
CA SER A 4 10.68 4.37 -2.91
C SER A 4 10.49 4.94 -1.50
N TRP A 5 9.45 5.74 -1.28
CA TRP A 5 9.15 6.35 0.03
C TRP A 5 8.87 5.32 1.13
N LEU A 6 8.19 4.21 0.78
CA LEU A 6 7.97 3.10 1.70
C LEU A 6 9.22 2.26 1.92
N SER A 7 10.05 2.05 0.89
CA SER A 7 11.32 1.33 1.00
C SER A 7 12.33 2.05 1.90
N GLU A 8 12.35 3.39 1.90
CA GLU A 8 13.18 4.19 2.82
C GLU A 8 12.74 4.11 4.29
N ARG A 9 11.55 3.54 4.56
CA ARG A 9 10.93 3.50 5.89
C ARG A 9 10.67 2.07 6.37
N LEU A 10 11.42 1.08 5.87
CA LEU A 10 11.23 -0.32 6.29
C LEU A 10 11.30 -0.50 7.81
N ASP A 11 12.20 0.25 8.47
CA ASP A 11 12.41 0.23 9.93
C ASP A 11 11.45 1.14 10.72
N HIS A 12 10.60 1.91 10.03
CA HIS A 12 9.67 2.85 10.64
C HIS A 12 8.22 2.39 10.45
N ASN A 13 7.59 2.05 11.57
CA ASN A 13 6.16 1.74 11.62
C ASN A 13 5.31 2.92 11.11
N LEU A 14 4.29 2.62 10.31
CA LEU A 14 3.30 3.63 9.91
C LEU A 14 2.38 4.00 11.07
N HIS A 15 2.04 5.29 11.17
CA HIS A 15 0.97 5.76 12.03
C HIS A 15 -0.38 5.24 11.50
N PRO A 16 -1.38 4.92 12.35
CA PRO A 16 -2.69 4.44 11.91
C PRO A 16 -3.31 5.27 10.78
N TYR A 17 -3.34 6.59 10.96
CA TYR A 17 -3.87 7.51 9.95
C TYR A 17 -3.12 7.44 8.61
N GLN A 18 -1.77 7.35 8.63
CA GLN A 18 -0.98 7.20 7.41
C GLN A 18 -1.30 5.87 6.71
N CYS A 19 -1.42 4.79 7.46
CA CYS A 19 -1.77 3.48 6.92
C CYS A 19 -3.15 3.51 6.26
N THR A 20 -4.15 4.13 6.90
CA THR A 20 -5.49 4.30 6.31
C THR A 20 -5.45 5.12 5.03
N CYS A 21 -4.79 6.29 5.02
CA CYS A 21 -4.65 7.11 3.81
C CYS A 21 -3.96 6.34 2.68
N LEU A 22 -2.89 5.60 2.98
CA LEU A 22 -2.16 4.81 2.00
C LEU A 22 -3.00 3.67 1.44
N ALA A 23 -3.81 3.00 2.26
CA ALA A 23 -4.74 1.97 1.80
C ALA A 23 -5.77 2.53 0.79
N HIS A 24 -6.26 3.76 1.01
CA HIS A 24 -7.13 4.43 0.04
C HIS A 24 -6.40 4.77 -1.27
N ILE A 25 -5.18 5.31 -1.19
CA ILE A 25 -4.38 5.66 -2.37
C ILE A 25 -4.07 4.41 -3.21
N VAL A 26 -3.69 3.30 -2.56
CA VAL A 26 -3.39 2.03 -3.23
C VAL A 26 -4.61 1.50 -3.99
N LYS A 27 -5.82 1.58 -3.40
CA LYS A 27 -7.07 1.20 -4.09
C LYS A 27 -7.33 2.06 -5.33
N LEU A 28 -7.07 3.37 -5.26
CA LEU A 28 -7.21 4.27 -6.42
C LEU A 28 -6.22 3.91 -7.53
N ILE A 29 -4.95 3.65 -7.20
CA ILE A 29 -3.94 3.24 -8.19
C ILE A 29 -4.36 1.95 -8.91
N PHE A 30 -4.92 0.97 -8.18
CA PHE A 30 -5.44 -0.25 -8.80
C PHE A 30 -6.64 0.01 -9.72
N SER A 31 -7.56 0.88 -9.29
CA SER A 31 -8.69 1.31 -10.12
C SER A 31 -8.22 1.95 -11.41
N ASP A 32 -7.20 2.82 -11.35
CA ASP A 32 -6.62 3.47 -12.52
C ASP A 32 -6.00 2.45 -13.47
N PHE A 33 -5.21 1.50 -12.96
CA PHE A 33 -4.63 0.43 -13.79
C PHE A 33 -5.71 -0.37 -14.53
N THR A 34 -6.80 -0.70 -13.83
CA THR A 34 -7.93 -1.41 -14.42
C THR A 34 -8.61 -0.56 -15.50
N ALA A 35 -8.79 0.75 -15.25
CA ALA A 35 -9.39 1.68 -16.20
C ALA A 35 -8.54 1.86 -17.47
N TYR A 36 -7.20 1.82 -17.34
CA TYR A 36 -6.27 1.89 -18.48
C TYR A 36 -6.05 0.53 -19.19
N GLY A 37 -6.69 -0.55 -18.73
CA GLY A 37 -6.53 -1.88 -19.32
C GLY A 37 -5.14 -2.50 -19.07
N LEU A 38 -4.44 -2.08 -18.01
CA LEU A 38 -3.13 -2.59 -17.65
C LEU A 38 -3.26 -3.93 -16.92
N GLY A 39 -2.51 -4.94 -17.37
CA GLY A 39 -2.45 -6.30 -16.82
C GLY A 39 -1.13 -6.60 -16.13
N HIS A 40 -1.12 -7.60 -15.24
CA HIS A 40 -0.08 -7.90 -14.23
C HIS A 40 1.41 -7.83 -14.64
N GLU A 41 1.72 -7.93 -15.93
CA GLU A 41 3.08 -7.98 -16.48
C GLU A 41 3.71 -6.58 -16.70
N GLN A 42 2.96 -5.47 -16.57
CA GLN A 42 3.54 -4.13 -16.70
C GLN A 42 4.36 -3.71 -15.46
N THR A 43 5.48 -3.01 -15.69
CA THR A 43 6.44 -2.60 -14.65
C THR A 43 5.81 -1.73 -13.54
N GLY A 44 4.79 -0.93 -13.88
CA GLY A 44 4.02 -0.15 -12.91
C GLY A 44 3.24 -1.02 -11.91
N ILE A 45 2.82 -2.22 -12.33
CA ILE A 45 2.08 -3.16 -11.48
C ILE A 45 3.03 -3.84 -10.50
N GLN A 46 4.27 -4.14 -10.88
CA GLN A 46 5.26 -4.67 -9.93
C GLN A 46 5.51 -3.72 -8.76
N ALA A 47 5.71 -2.42 -9.04
CA ALA A 47 5.86 -1.41 -7.99
C ALA A 47 4.60 -1.30 -7.11
N TYR A 48 3.42 -1.38 -7.71
CA TYR A 48 2.15 -1.42 -6.97
C TYR A 48 2.01 -2.66 -6.09
N VAL A 49 2.37 -3.85 -6.59
CA VAL A 49 2.28 -5.10 -5.82
C VAL A 49 3.11 -5.00 -4.54
N VAL A 50 4.35 -4.50 -4.65
CA VAL A 50 5.23 -4.29 -3.49
C VAL A 50 4.61 -3.30 -2.49
N VAL A 51 4.09 -2.17 -2.98
CA VAL A 51 3.42 -1.16 -2.14
C VAL A 51 2.19 -1.76 -1.44
N SER A 52 1.33 -2.46 -2.17
CA SER A 52 0.10 -3.08 -1.64
C SER A 52 0.42 -4.08 -0.54
N GLN A 53 1.41 -4.95 -0.75
CA GLN A 53 1.84 -5.92 0.26
C GLN A 53 2.36 -5.23 1.52
N ARG A 54 3.14 -4.14 1.38
CA ARG A 54 3.65 -3.40 2.54
C ARG A 54 2.52 -2.72 3.31
N VAL A 55 1.59 -2.07 2.62
CA VAL A 55 0.45 -1.40 3.26
C VAL A 55 -0.45 -2.40 3.97
N GLU A 56 -0.70 -3.57 3.37
CA GLU A 56 -1.46 -4.65 3.99
C GLU A 56 -0.77 -5.18 5.26
N ALA A 57 0.54 -5.42 5.19
CA ALA A 57 1.30 -5.87 6.36
C ALA A 57 1.24 -4.86 7.52
N GLU A 58 1.32 -3.56 7.23
CA GLU A 58 1.17 -2.49 8.22
C GLU A 58 -0.25 -2.41 8.78
N TYR A 59 -1.27 -2.58 7.95
CA TYR A 59 -2.67 -2.62 8.37
C TYR A 59 -2.90 -3.77 9.35
N GLN A 60 -2.47 -4.98 8.99
CA GLN A 60 -2.58 -6.17 9.84
C GLN A 60 -1.83 -6.00 11.17
N ARG A 61 -0.64 -5.39 11.15
CA ARG A 61 0.10 -5.05 12.38
C ARG A 61 -0.71 -4.11 13.28
N LEU A 62 -1.32 -3.09 12.70
CA LEU A 62 -2.10 -2.09 13.43
C LEU A 62 -3.39 -2.68 14.02
N VAL A 63 -4.09 -3.52 13.27
CA VAL A 63 -5.24 -4.30 13.74
C VAL A 63 -4.84 -5.17 14.93
N ARG A 64 -3.78 -5.97 14.81
CA ARG A 64 -3.27 -6.82 15.91
C ARG A 64 -2.87 -6.02 17.15
N SER A 65 -2.43 -4.78 16.97
CA SER A 65 -2.08 -3.88 18.09
C SER A 65 -3.27 -3.13 18.69
N GLY A 66 -4.50 -3.34 18.18
CA GLY A 66 -5.71 -2.66 18.63
C GLY A 66 -5.80 -1.19 18.22
N LYS A 67 -4.95 -0.73 17.29
CA LYS A 67 -4.90 0.67 16.83
C LYS A 67 -5.80 0.95 15.63
N LEU A 68 -6.23 -0.08 14.93
CA LEU A 68 -7.25 -0.04 13.89
C LEU A 68 -8.27 -1.15 14.15
N LYS A 69 -9.51 -0.93 13.69
CA LYS A 69 -10.57 -1.96 13.69
C LYS A 69 -10.60 -2.62 12.31
N GLU A 70 -10.89 -3.92 12.27
CA GLU A 70 -11.09 -4.68 11.02
C GLU A 70 -12.25 -4.16 10.19
#